data_AF-A0A2N1BUP4-F1
#
_entry.id   AF-A0A2N1BUP4-F1
#
_cell.length_a   1.000
_cell.length_b   1.000
_cell.length_c   1.000
_cell.angle_alpha   90.00
_cell.angle_beta   90.00
_cell.angle_gamma   90.00
#
_symmetry.space_group_name_H-M   'P 1'
#
loop_
_entity.id
_entity.type
_entity.pdbx_description
1 polymer ?
#
loop_
_entity_poly.entity_id
_entity_poly.type
_entity_poly.pdbx_seq_one_letter_code
_entity_poly.pdbx_strand_id
1 'polypeptide(L)'
;MLIKSTIKEEKTVFSKVLLNLSILLLLAGCQSVSNNTQKDETPEQLQSFPYDAKLIGKDIVDLQLALKDRNLYMSSEGRVKLFSTGQCNIDIVAHRGDFREPESSERAITSATADDFNTIEIDVMQIKSGLWVNHHDMATGRAVVHYSGKSYNLAKMSDKTFSGLRLRDKETNSLLEQRPITAYESFTAFAKAHKPGQILNVEVKSQANGAELTQLDHMLRKTIGQNSFYYSSLNLETLKKLRGINTTVYLGFIQAPHPDSIAKLKRELRKGVKKDELYQRHSRNIEALGNYGTRRYSQTYKDYTSLSALSNLQIKLGSNSGLHMDIRSYAKATSVKGRSNRLGMKVYSYSINGTDYHQGKLLALNKSLLPDGIIIDATPYRLCQQLFNASKPLKLHKPNTSIGRYIKGLPQDADFDKFEQMLSYIDEGYYVSMAEGLKRIGADKNKSVFKPNEDKKPIGLSLDFPTIKDEKMDTSTGKAIRITIPSVEQ
;
A
#
# COMPACT_ATOMS: atom_id res chain seq x y z
N MET A 1 83.97 8.71 56.74
CA MET A 1 83.81 9.56 57.95
C MET A 1 82.31 9.90 58.01
N LEU A 2 81.52 9.15 58.81
CA LEU A 2 80.92 9.61 60.09
C LEU A 2 80.05 10.88 59.84
N ILE A 3 78.70 10.94 59.99
CA ILE A 3 77.77 10.46 61.02
C ILE A 3 76.29 10.54 60.52
N LYS A 4 75.43 9.75 61.19
CA LYS A 4 73.97 9.54 61.10
C LYS A 4 73.04 10.76 61.34
N SER A 5 71.81 10.71 60.80
CA SER A 5 70.49 10.71 61.52
C SER A 5 69.33 10.78 60.48
N THR A 6 68.39 9.82 60.34
CA THR A 6 67.16 9.53 61.11
C THR A 6 66.26 10.78 61.28
N ILE A 7 65.03 10.89 60.76
CA ILE A 7 63.78 10.28 61.28
C ILE A 7 62.58 10.47 60.30
N LYS A 8 61.85 9.35 60.09
CA LYS A 8 60.41 9.06 59.93
C LYS A 8 59.41 9.94 59.16
N GLU A 9 58.80 9.26 58.17
CA GLU A 9 57.37 8.94 58.03
C GLU A 9 56.37 9.50 59.06
N GLU A 10 55.36 10.25 58.59
CA GLU A 10 53.95 10.17 59.02
C GLU A 10 53.08 11.18 58.23
N LYS A 11 52.84 10.97 56.92
CA LYS A 11 51.93 11.85 56.14
C LYS A 11 51.11 11.15 55.04
N THR A 12 50.79 9.87 55.19
CA THR A 12 50.13 9.09 54.11
C THR A 12 48.90 8.29 54.55
N VAL A 13 48.22 8.69 55.64
CA VAL A 13 46.96 8.04 56.04
C VAL A 13 45.76 9.00 56.00
N PHE A 14 45.92 10.28 56.31
CA PHE A 14 44.78 11.21 56.39
C PHE A 14 44.20 11.68 55.04
N SER A 15 44.98 11.66 53.96
CA SER A 15 44.50 12.13 52.64
C SER A 15 43.65 11.10 51.90
N LYS A 16 43.83 9.80 52.15
CA LYS A 16 43.05 8.74 51.51
C LYS A 16 41.68 8.50 52.15
N VAL A 17 41.49 8.90 53.41
CA VAL A 17 40.19 8.75 54.09
C VAL A 17 39.23 9.86 53.68
N LEU A 18 39.69 11.11 53.51
CA LEU A 18 38.84 12.20 53.02
C LEU A 18 38.44 12.04 51.54
N LEU A 19 39.31 11.48 50.69
CA LEU A 19 38.97 11.31 49.27
C LEU A 19 37.94 10.19 49.05
N ASN A 20 37.94 9.14 49.90
CA ASN A 20 36.94 8.08 49.81
C ASN A 20 35.58 8.48 50.41
N LEU A 21 35.54 9.36 51.41
CA LEU A 21 34.27 9.83 51.98
C LEU A 21 33.51 10.77 51.04
N SER A 22 34.21 11.56 50.22
CA SER A 22 33.61 12.44 49.21
C SER A 22 33.04 11.67 48.00
N ILE A 23 33.59 10.50 47.66
CA ILE A 23 33.06 9.64 46.59
C ILE A 23 31.80 8.89 47.05
N LEU A 24 31.70 8.52 48.33
CA LEU A 24 30.51 7.88 48.90
C LEU A 24 29.31 8.84 49.03
N LEU A 25 29.54 10.14 49.25
CA LEU A 25 28.47 11.14 49.30
C LEU A 25 27.96 11.58 47.92
N LEU A 26 28.73 11.40 46.85
CA LEU A 26 28.28 11.63 45.47
C LEU A 26 27.50 10.45 44.87
N LEU A 27 27.58 9.26 45.47
CA LEU A 27 26.82 8.07 45.04
C LEU A 27 25.45 7.92 45.74
N ALA A 28 25.16 8.73 46.77
CA ALA A 28 23.87 8.71 47.48
C ALA A 28 22.79 9.64 46.87
N GLY A 29 23.12 10.40 45.82
CA GLY A 29 22.22 11.36 45.16
C GLY A 29 21.49 10.84 43.91
N CYS A 30 21.84 9.66 43.40
CA CYS A 30 21.07 9.01 42.34
C CYS A 30 20.08 8.03 42.96
N GLN A 31 19.06 8.55 43.64
CA GLN A 31 17.80 7.81 43.67
C GLN A 31 17.37 7.71 42.20
N SER A 32 17.56 6.52 41.64
CA SER A 32 16.87 6.13 40.43
C SER A 32 15.41 6.46 40.68
N VAL A 33 14.91 7.50 40.02
CA VAL A 33 13.50 7.57 39.69
C VAL A 33 13.29 6.27 38.93
N SER A 34 12.75 5.26 39.61
CA SER A 34 12.13 4.17 38.91
C SER A 34 11.07 4.89 38.11
N ASN A 35 11.35 5.15 36.83
CA ASN A 35 10.30 5.27 35.86
C ASN A 35 9.59 3.94 35.99
N ASN A 36 8.58 3.95 36.86
CA ASN A 36 7.54 2.97 36.91
C ASN A 36 6.86 3.21 35.57
N THR A 37 7.47 2.68 34.51
CA THR A 37 6.84 2.52 33.22
C THR A 37 5.77 1.51 33.54
N GLN A 38 4.66 2.02 34.05
CA GLN A 38 3.43 1.30 34.25
C GLN A 38 3.21 0.67 32.89
N LYS A 39 3.52 -0.63 32.78
CA LYS A 39 3.18 -1.39 31.59
C LYS A 39 1.69 -1.20 31.51
N ASP A 40 1.23 -0.41 30.54
CA ASP A 40 -0.19 -0.22 30.31
C ASP A 40 -0.77 -1.63 30.14
N GLU A 41 -1.43 -2.10 31.20
CA GLU A 41 -1.94 -3.46 31.24
C GLU A 41 -2.99 -3.54 30.15
N THR A 42 -2.78 -4.47 29.22
CA THR A 42 -3.75 -4.71 28.16
C THR A 42 -5.07 -5.10 28.81
N PRO A 43 -6.17 -4.37 28.56
CA PRO A 43 -7.47 -4.71 29.14
C PRO A 43 -7.81 -6.18 28.84
N GLU A 44 -8.32 -6.90 29.85
CA GLU A 44 -8.59 -8.35 29.75
C GLU A 44 -9.42 -8.70 28.50
N GLN A 45 -10.40 -7.85 28.18
CA GLN A 45 -11.28 -8.03 27.02
C GLN A 45 -10.56 -7.95 25.67
N LEU A 46 -9.37 -7.34 25.63
CA LEU A 46 -8.59 -7.11 24.41
C LEU A 46 -7.41 -8.07 24.27
N GLN A 47 -7.16 -8.98 25.22
CA GLN A 47 -6.04 -9.93 25.15
C GLN A 47 -6.10 -10.84 23.92
N SER A 48 -7.30 -11.11 23.37
CA SER A 48 -7.48 -11.94 22.18
C SER A 48 -7.30 -11.18 20.85
N PHE A 49 -7.03 -9.87 20.89
CA PHE A 49 -6.90 -9.09 19.66
C PHE A 49 -5.54 -9.31 19.00
N PRO A 50 -5.42 -9.04 17.69
CA PRO A 50 -4.13 -9.01 17.01
C PRO A 50 -3.12 -8.12 17.74
N TYR A 51 -1.84 -8.48 17.68
CA TYR A 51 -0.77 -7.82 18.44
C TYR A 51 -0.60 -6.34 18.09
N ASP A 52 -1.02 -5.94 16.88
CA ASP A 52 -0.99 -4.58 16.37
C ASP A 52 -2.29 -3.81 16.64
N ALA A 53 -3.24 -4.37 17.40
CA ALA A 53 -4.45 -3.66 17.78
C ALA A 53 -4.14 -2.46 18.69
N LYS A 54 -4.91 -1.39 18.56
CA LYS A 54 -4.86 -0.25 19.47
C LYS A 54 -5.45 -0.65 20.82
N LEU A 55 -4.64 -0.59 21.88
CA LEU A 55 -5.02 -1.02 23.23
C LEU A 55 -5.23 0.14 24.22
N ILE A 56 -4.81 1.35 23.84
CA ILE A 56 -4.84 2.53 24.70
C ILE A 56 -5.75 3.59 24.08
N GLY A 57 -6.50 4.28 24.94
CA GLY A 57 -7.35 5.40 24.58
C GLY A 57 -8.67 5.41 25.34
N LYS A 58 -9.33 6.58 25.36
CA LYS A 58 -10.69 6.68 25.87
C LYS A 58 -11.61 5.79 25.05
N ASP A 59 -12.51 5.07 25.73
CA ASP A 59 -13.52 4.20 25.10
C ASP A 59 -12.93 3.06 24.24
N ILE A 60 -11.62 2.78 24.33
CA ILE A 60 -10.92 1.88 23.41
C ILE A 60 -11.46 0.46 23.45
N VAL A 61 -11.81 -0.03 24.65
CA VAL A 61 -12.41 -1.37 24.81
C VAL A 61 -13.73 -1.46 24.07
N ASP A 62 -14.62 -0.47 24.25
CA ASP A 62 -15.94 -0.48 23.61
C ASP A 62 -15.83 -0.30 22.09
N LEU A 63 -14.91 0.54 21.64
CA LEU A 63 -14.59 0.71 20.22
C LEU A 63 -14.14 -0.60 19.60
N GLN A 64 -13.13 -1.26 20.18
CA GLN A 64 -12.54 -2.47 19.62
C GLN A 64 -13.53 -3.63 19.61
N LEU A 65 -14.33 -3.78 20.67
CA LEU A 65 -15.40 -4.78 20.71
C LEU A 65 -16.50 -4.49 19.68
N ALA A 66 -16.87 -3.23 19.45
CA ALA A 66 -17.81 -2.85 18.41
C ALA A 66 -17.27 -3.12 16.99
N LEU A 67 -15.97 -2.89 16.75
CA LEU A 67 -15.32 -3.29 15.50
C LEU A 67 -15.26 -4.82 15.36
N LYS A 68 -14.90 -5.54 16.41
CA LYS A 68 -14.81 -7.02 16.41
C LYS A 68 -16.15 -7.67 16.09
N ASP A 69 -17.26 -7.09 16.55
CA ASP A 69 -18.62 -7.51 16.17
C ASP A 69 -18.87 -7.49 14.65
N ARG A 70 -18.07 -6.73 13.91
CA ARG A 70 -18.06 -6.61 12.46
C ARG A 70 -16.86 -7.29 11.83
N ASN A 71 -16.17 -8.19 12.53
CA ASN A 71 -14.92 -8.79 12.07
C ASN A 71 -13.84 -7.75 11.71
N LEU A 72 -13.78 -6.64 12.45
CA LEU A 72 -12.80 -5.58 12.29
C LEU A 72 -12.04 -5.33 13.60
N TYR A 73 -10.92 -4.62 13.50
CA TYR A 73 -10.25 -3.98 14.64
C TYR A 73 -9.50 -2.74 14.14
N MET A 74 -9.21 -1.81 15.04
CA MET A 74 -8.33 -0.67 14.75
C MET A 74 -6.90 -1.01 15.17
N SER A 75 -5.93 -0.81 14.29
CA SER A 75 -4.51 -0.98 14.59
C SER A 75 -3.97 0.20 15.41
N SER A 76 -2.79 0.04 16.01
CA SER A 76 -2.06 1.10 16.72
C SER A 76 -1.75 2.31 15.82
N GLU A 77 -1.70 2.11 14.50
CA GLU A 77 -1.51 3.15 13.49
C GLU A 77 -2.83 3.84 13.08
N GLY A 78 -3.95 3.50 13.71
CA GLY A 78 -5.27 4.10 13.43
C GLY A 78 -5.99 3.51 12.22
N ARG A 79 -5.45 2.44 11.61
CA ARG A 79 -6.07 1.78 10.44
C ARG A 79 -7.09 0.75 10.87
N VAL A 80 -8.24 0.70 10.21
CA VAL A 80 -9.22 -0.38 10.45
C VAL A 80 -8.93 -1.56 9.54
N LYS A 81 -8.78 -2.73 10.13
CA LYS A 81 -8.37 -3.97 9.47
C LYS A 81 -9.34 -5.10 9.77
N LEU A 82 -9.30 -6.16 8.96
CA LEU A 82 -10.09 -7.37 9.20
C LEU A 82 -9.50 -8.18 10.36
N PHE A 83 -10.34 -8.56 11.31
CA PHE A 83 -9.96 -9.46 12.40
C PHE A 83 -9.64 -10.87 11.88
N SER A 84 -10.38 -11.33 10.87
CA SER A 84 -10.13 -12.56 10.13
C SER A 84 -10.39 -12.38 8.64
N THR A 85 -9.49 -12.92 7.81
CA THR A 85 -9.61 -12.96 6.35
C THR A 85 -10.21 -14.27 5.83
N GLY A 86 -10.61 -15.21 6.70
CA GLY A 86 -11.03 -16.56 6.30
C GLY A 86 -12.22 -16.64 5.32
N GLN A 87 -13.09 -15.63 5.32
CA GLN A 87 -14.20 -15.51 4.36
C GLN A 87 -13.79 -14.92 3.00
N CYS A 88 -12.60 -14.34 2.92
CA CYS A 88 -12.03 -13.72 1.74
C CYS A 88 -11.06 -14.71 1.07
N ASN A 89 -11.63 -15.71 0.40
CA ASN A 89 -10.85 -16.78 -0.25
C ASN A 89 -10.29 -16.31 -1.61
N ILE A 90 -9.38 -15.34 -1.57
CA ILE A 90 -8.66 -14.80 -2.71
C ILE A 90 -7.31 -14.24 -2.27
N ASP A 91 -6.27 -14.43 -3.07
CA ASP A 91 -4.96 -13.84 -2.80
C ASP A 91 -4.96 -12.36 -3.19
N ILE A 92 -4.76 -11.48 -2.21
CA ILE A 92 -4.72 -10.04 -2.40
C ILE A 92 -3.26 -9.57 -2.45
N VAL A 93 -2.86 -9.08 -3.62
CA VAL A 93 -1.51 -8.63 -3.90
C VAL A 93 -1.46 -7.10 -3.90
N ALA A 94 -0.68 -6.53 -3.00
CA ALA A 94 -0.37 -5.10 -2.94
C ALA A 94 0.52 -4.71 -4.13
N HIS A 95 -0.06 -4.02 -5.11
CA HIS A 95 0.66 -3.58 -6.31
C HIS A 95 1.68 -2.50 -5.95
N ARG A 96 2.98 -2.82 -6.07
CA ARG A 96 4.12 -1.98 -5.69
C ARG A 96 4.16 -1.60 -4.21
N GLY A 97 3.59 -2.46 -3.35
CA GLY A 97 3.38 -2.19 -1.93
C GLY A 97 2.08 -1.44 -1.67
N ASP A 98 2.02 -0.77 -0.52
CA ASP A 98 0.82 -0.06 -0.09
C ASP A 98 0.59 1.16 -0.97
N PHE A 99 -0.58 1.22 -1.59
CA PHE A 99 -0.92 2.29 -2.51
C PHE A 99 -1.03 3.67 -1.84
N ARG A 100 -1.11 3.77 -0.52
CA ARG A 100 -1.10 5.04 0.20
C ARG A 100 0.31 5.62 0.37
N GLU A 101 1.32 4.76 0.28
CA GLU A 101 2.71 5.14 0.42
C GLU A 101 3.37 5.36 -0.96
N PRO A 102 4.46 6.14 -1.05
CA PRO A 102 5.22 6.27 -2.28
C PRO A 102 5.72 4.89 -2.76
N GLU A 103 5.41 4.52 -4.01
CA GLU A 103 5.96 3.30 -4.62
C GLU A 103 7.50 3.36 -4.63
N SER A 104 8.16 2.20 -4.66
CA SER A 104 9.63 2.10 -4.58
C SER A 104 10.25 2.61 -3.26
N SER A 105 9.49 2.59 -2.16
CA SER A 105 9.93 2.95 -0.81
C SER A 105 9.87 1.77 0.17
N GLU A 106 10.61 1.87 1.27
CA GLU A 106 10.52 0.92 2.38
C GLU A 106 9.13 0.95 3.01
N ARG A 107 8.56 2.15 3.18
CA ARG A 107 7.23 2.35 3.76
C ARG A 107 6.14 1.62 2.98
N ALA A 108 6.16 1.66 1.65
CA ALA A 108 5.18 0.92 0.85
C ALA A 108 5.20 -0.58 1.15
N ILE A 109 6.38 -1.17 1.36
CA ILE A 109 6.54 -2.59 1.66
C ILE A 109 6.09 -2.89 3.10
N THR A 110 6.59 -2.15 4.08
CA THR A 110 6.28 -2.40 5.50
C THR A 110 4.82 -2.12 5.80
N SER A 111 4.23 -1.08 5.19
CA SER A 111 2.83 -0.72 5.31
C SER A 111 1.91 -1.80 4.72
N ALA A 112 2.19 -2.33 3.52
CA ALA A 112 1.40 -3.42 2.94
C ALA A 112 1.51 -4.70 3.77
N THR A 113 2.68 -4.95 4.31
CA THR A 113 2.92 -6.08 5.20
C THR A 113 2.09 -5.95 6.49
N ALA A 114 2.12 -4.75 7.09
CA ALA A 114 1.34 -4.43 8.28
C ALA A 114 -0.16 -4.52 8.00
N ASP A 115 -0.63 -4.18 6.79
CA ASP A 115 -2.05 -4.20 6.40
C ASP A 115 -2.59 -5.59 5.99
N ASP A 116 -1.85 -6.66 6.26
CA ASP A 116 -2.27 -8.05 6.05
C ASP A 116 -2.56 -8.41 4.59
N PHE A 117 -1.89 -7.75 3.63
CA PHE A 117 -1.86 -8.25 2.26
C PHE A 117 -1.23 -9.65 2.22
N ASN A 118 -1.76 -10.53 1.38
CA ASN A 118 -1.21 -11.87 1.21
C ASN A 118 0.14 -11.84 0.49
N THR A 119 0.23 -10.99 -0.52
CA THR A 119 1.44 -10.81 -1.32
C THR A 119 1.77 -9.33 -1.48
N ILE A 120 3.05 -8.99 -1.42
CA ILE A 120 3.55 -7.64 -1.69
C ILE A 120 4.31 -7.71 -3.01
N GLU A 121 3.89 -6.93 -4.01
CA GLU A 121 4.58 -6.86 -5.29
C GLU A 121 5.56 -5.69 -5.31
N ILE A 122 6.72 -5.91 -5.93
CA ILE A 122 7.72 -4.87 -6.24
C ILE A 122 8.27 -5.11 -7.64
N ASP A 123 8.67 -4.02 -8.29
CA ASP A 123 9.30 -4.06 -9.60
C ASP A 123 10.82 -3.94 -9.46
N VAL A 124 11.58 -4.81 -10.15
CA VAL A 124 13.04 -4.72 -10.15
C VAL A 124 13.62 -4.47 -11.53
N MET A 125 14.59 -3.56 -11.57
CA MET A 125 15.36 -3.19 -12.75
C MET A 125 16.85 -3.09 -12.42
N GLN A 126 17.71 -3.25 -13.43
CA GLN A 126 19.14 -2.96 -13.28
C GLN A 126 19.47 -1.59 -13.85
N ILE A 127 20.32 -0.86 -13.14
CA ILE A 127 20.98 0.35 -13.65
C ILE A 127 22.32 0.00 -14.33
N LYS A 128 23.04 1.00 -14.87
CA LYS A 128 24.24 0.79 -15.70
C LYS A 128 25.33 -0.05 -15.02
N SER A 129 25.47 0.07 -13.70
CA SER A 129 26.46 -0.67 -12.91
C SER A 129 26.11 -2.14 -12.67
N GLY A 130 24.89 -2.58 -13.04
CA GLY A 130 24.35 -3.89 -12.69
C GLY A 130 23.62 -3.91 -11.34
N LEU A 131 23.60 -2.80 -10.59
CA LEU A 131 22.84 -2.71 -9.34
C LEU A 131 21.33 -2.88 -9.60
N TRP A 132 20.71 -3.78 -8.84
CA TRP A 132 19.27 -3.99 -8.83
C TRP A 132 18.56 -2.93 -7.97
N VAL A 133 17.58 -2.26 -8.55
CA VAL A 133 16.79 -1.20 -7.91
C VAL A 133 15.31 -1.53 -7.92
N ASN A 134 14.58 -1.07 -6.90
CA ASN A 134 13.11 -1.14 -6.88
C ASN A 134 12.57 0.01 -7.73
N HIS A 135 12.08 -0.28 -8.93
CA HIS A 135 11.58 0.74 -9.84
C HIS A 135 10.76 0.14 -10.99
N HIS A 136 9.59 0.75 -11.25
CA HIS A 136 8.68 0.29 -12.30
C HIS A 136 9.04 0.82 -13.71
N ASP A 137 9.27 2.14 -13.82
CA ASP A 137 9.34 2.83 -15.12
C ASP A 137 10.74 2.74 -15.73
N MET A 138 10.84 2.70 -17.07
CA MET A 138 12.13 2.73 -17.78
C MET A 138 12.93 4.03 -17.56
N ALA A 139 12.26 5.09 -17.13
CA ALA A 139 12.87 6.39 -16.88
C ALA A 139 12.22 7.09 -15.69
N THR A 140 12.99 7.98 -15.05
CA THR A 140 12.50 8.82 -13.95
C THR A 140 11.54 9.91 -14.45
N GLY A 141 10.61 10.33 -13.58
CA GLY A 141 9.74 11.49 -13.79
C GLY A 141 8.37 11.38 -13.11
N ARG A 142 7.79 10.17 -13.05
CA ARG A 142 6.46 9.92 -12.48
C ARG A 142 6.51 9.77 -10.96
N ALA A 143 6.97 8.64 -10.46
CA ALA A 143 7.05 8.36 -9.02
C ALA A 143 8.40 8.73 -8.40
N VAL A 144 9.47 8.67 -9.21
CA VAL A 144 10.85 8.93 -8.80
C VAL A 144 11.43 10.00 -9.71
N VAL A 145 12.13 10.98 -9.15
CA VAL A 145 12.53 12.21 -9.83
C VAL A 145 13.91 12.65 -9.36
N HIS A 146 14.67 13.28 -10.23
CA HIS A 146 15.86 14.02 -9.80
C HIS A 146 15.46 15.45 -9.39
N TYR A 147 16.10 16.02 -8.38
CA TYR A 147 15.76 17.38 -7.88
C TYR A 147 15.81 18.46 -8.97
N SER A 148 16.62 18.27 -10.02
CA SER A 148 16.68 19.17 -11.18
C SER A 148 15.51 19.06 -12.16
N GLY A 149 14.55 18.15 -11.93
CA GLY A 149 13.44 17.85 -12.86
C GLY A 149 13.84 17.05 -14.10
N LYS A 150 15.14 16.81 -14.32
CA LYS A 150 15.64 16.04 -15.46
C LYS A 150 15.24 14.56 -15.38
N SER A 151 14.84 14.01 -16.52
CA SER A 151 14.57 12.58 -16.69
C SER A 151 15.85 11.81 -16.99
N TYR A 152 15.95 10.62 -16.42
CA TYR A 152 17.05 9.70 -16.63
C TYR A 152 16.50 8.33 -16.99
N ASN A 153 17.03 7.75 -18.06
CA ASN A 153 16.78 6.35 -18.39
C ASN A 153 17.52 5.45 -17.38
N LEU A 154 16.81 4.51 -16.76
CA LEU A 154 17.36 3.67 -15.70
C LEU A 154 18.53 2.82 -16.17
N ALA A 155 18.43 2.19 -17.34
CA ALA A 155 19.48 1.31 -17.86
C ALA A 155 20.81 2.04 -18.14
N LYS A 156 20.79 3.38 -18.22
CA LYS A 156 21.98 4.23 -18.43
C LYS A 156 22.39 5.01 -17.18
N MET A 157 21.66 4.85 -16.08
CA MET A 157 21.85 5.62 -14.86
C MET A 157 23.08 5.12 -14.07
N SER A 158 23.86 6.05 -13.51
CA SER A 158 24.94 5.74 -12.59
C SER A 158 24.45 5.66 -11.15
N ASP A 159 25.20 4.99 -10.29
CA ASP A 159 24.88 4.87 -8.86
C ASP A 159 24.74 6.23 -8.17
N LYS A 160 25.62 7.19 -8.52
CA LYS A 160 25.56 8.57 -8.01
C LYS A 160 24.28 9.29 -8.44
N THR A 161 23.81 9.07 -9.66
CA THR A 161 22.55 9.67 -10.11
C THR A 161 21.37 9.02 -9.39
N PHE A 162 21.39 7.69 -9.23
CA PHE A 162 20.34 6.96 -8.51
C PHE A 162 20.21 7.42 -7.05
N SER A 163 21.33 7.57 -6.34
CA SER A 163 21.33 8.03 -4.95
C SER A 163 20.84 9.47 -4.77
N GLY A 164 20.96 10.29 -5.82
CA GLY A 164 20.44 11.67 -5.87
C GLY A 164 18.96 11.78 -6.24
N LEU A 165 18.27 10.67 -6.51
CA LEU A 165 16.83 10.69 -6.78
C LEU A 165 16.03 10.95 -5.51
N ARG A 166 14.78 11.36 -5.72
CA ARG A 166 13.76 11.62 -4.71
C ARG A 166 12.45 10.96 -5.10
N LEU A 167 11.73 10.46 -4.11
CA LEU A 167 10.36 9.98 -4.24
C LEU A 167 9.40 11.16 -4.35
N ARG A 168 8.24 10.94 -5.00
CA ARG A 168 7.11 11.86 -4.93
C ARG A 168 6.08 11.38 -3.93
N ASP A 169 5.53 12.32 -3.19
CA ASP A 169 4.31 12.14 -2.43
C ASP A 169 3.12 11.90 -3.38
N LYS A 170 2.27 10.91 -3.06
CA LYS A 170 1.18 10.51 -3.98
C LYS A 170 0.00 11.48 -3.96
N GLU A 171 -0.21 12.18 -2.86
CA GLU A 171 -1.36 13.07 -2.67
C GLU A 171 -1.03 14.49 -3.13
N THR A 172 0.10 15.01 -2.66
CA THR A 172 0.54 16.40 -2.87
C THR A 172 1.45 16.55 -4.08
N ASN A 173 2.00 15.45 -4.62
CA ASN A 173 2.99 15.44 -5.71
C ASN A 173 4.33 16.14 -5.37
N SER A 174 4.52 16.51 -4.10
CA SER A 174 5.75 17.12 -3.59
C SER A 174 6.91 16.14 -3.63
N LEU A 175 8.14 16.66 -3.77
CA LEU A 175 9.33 15.84 -3.59
C LEU A 175 9.52 15.55 -2.10
N LEU A 176 9.70 14.27 -1.79
CA LEU A 176 10.04 13.82 -0.45
C LEU A 176 11.57 13.79 -0.33
N GLU A 177 12.12 14.11 0.85
CA GLU A 177 13.55 13.92 1.16
C GLU A 177 13.89 12.43 1.41
N GLN A 178 13.43 11.57 0.51
CA GLN A 178 13.64 10.13 0.53
C GLN A 178 14.02 9.69 -0.87
N ARG A 179 15.05 8.86 -1.00
CA ARG A 179 15.42 8.25 -2.28
C ARG A 179 14.63 6.96 -2.53
N PRO A 180 14.46 6.53 -3.78
CA PRO A 180 14.05 5.16 -4.07
C PRO A 180 15.04 4.15 -3.47
N ILE A 181 14.52 3.00 -3.09
CA ILE A 181 15.32 1.92 -2.50
C ILE A 181 15.88 0.97 -3.56
N THR A 182 16.98 0.31 -3.23
CA THR A 182 17.53 -0.80 -4.01
C THR A 182 16.65 -2.05 -3.84
N ALA A 183 16.80 -3.04 -4.72
CA ALA A 183 16.10 -4.31 -4.55
C ALA A 183 16.50 -5.02 -3.24
N TYR A 184 17.78 -4.95 -2.86
CA TYR A 184 18.27 -5.54 -1.61
C TYR A 184 17.65 -4.88 -0.37
N GLU A 185 17.47 -3.57 -0.39
CA GLU A 185 16.75 -2.84 0.66
C GLU A 185 15.27 -3.25 0.73
N SER A 186 14.61 -3.44 -0.43
CA SER A 186 13.25 -3.98 -0.46
C SER A 186 13.16 -5.35 0.20
N PHE A 187 14.11 -6.25 -0.10
CA PHE A 187 14.14 -7.60 0.47
C PHE A 187 14.34 -7.55 1.97
N THR A 188 15.21 -6.65 2.44
CA THR A 188 15.50 -6.48 3.87
C THR A 188 14.30 -5.90 4.61
N ALA A 189 13.61 -4.92 4.03
CA ALA A 189 12.39 -4.35 4.59
C ALA A 189 11.29 -5.42 4.74
N PHE A 190 11.06 -6.20 3.68
CA PHE A 190 10.09 -7.30 3.71
C PHE A 190 10.46 -8.37 4.73
N ALA A 191 11.72 -8.85 4.73
CA ALA A 191 12.17 -9.90 5.65
C ALA A 191 11.97 -9.50 7.12
N LYS A 192 12.17 -8.22 7.47
CA LYS A 192 11.96 -7.71 8.84
C LYS A 192 10.49 -7.62 9.26
N ALA A 193 9.58 -7.38 8.31
CA ALA A 193 8.19 -7.05 8.61
C ALA A 193 7.23 -8.22 8.39
N HIS A 194 7.54 -9.15 7.48
CA HIS A 194 6.57 -10.13 7.00
C HIS A 194 6.11 -11.12 8.07
N LYS A 195 4.80 -11.41 8.04
CA LYS A 195 4.14 -12.42 8.84
C LYS A 195 4.19 -13.78 8.12
N PRO A 196 4.08 -14.90 8.86
CA PRO A 196 4.02 -16.23 8.24
C PRO A 196 2.93 -16.30 7.16
N GLY A 197 3.31 -16.80 5.98
CA GLY A 197 2.42 -16.94 4.83
C GLY A 197 2.34 -15.72 3.91
N GLN A 198 2.91 -14.57 4.29
CA GLN A 198 3.05 -13.44 3.35
C GLN A 198 4.21 -13.69 2.38
N ILE A 199 4.01 -13.29 1.13
CA ILE A 199 4.97 -13.54 0.04
C ILE A 199 5.40 -12.24 -0.63
N LEU A 200 6.67 -12.15 -1.04
CA LEU A 200 7.16 -11.08 -1.90
C LEU A 200 7.10 -11.51 -3.39
N ASN A 201 6.32 -10.81 -4.20
CA ASN A 201 6.35 -10.93 -5.65
C ASN A 201 7.37 -9.97 -6.24
N VAL A 202 8.37 -10.49 -6.95
CA VAL A 202 9.41 -9.70 -7.61
C VAL A 202 9.17 -9.69 -9.12
N GLU A 203 8.62 -8.60 -9.64
CA GLU A 203 8.44 -8.41 -11.08
C GLU A 203 9.76 -7.99 -11.74
N VAL A 204 10.34 -8.86 -12.57
CA VAL A 204 11.57 -8.56 -13.31
C VAL A 204 11.23 -7.83 -14.61
N LYS A 205 11.56 -6.52 -14.66
CA LYS A 205 11.31 -5.66 -15.83
C LYS A 205 12.51 -5.56 -16.78
N SER A 206 13.73 -5.81 -16.29
CA SER A 206 14.95 -5.72 -17.11
C SER A 206 15.16 -6.95 -18.00
N GLN A 207 15.91 -6.76 -19.08
CA GLN A 207 16.40 -7.83 -19.94
C GLN A 207 17.68 -8.43 -19.35
N ALA A 208 17.57 -9.09 -18.20
CA ALA A 208 18.71 -9.64 -17.48
C ALA A 208 19.21 -10.98 -18.08
N ASN A 209 20.52 -11.19 -18.00
CA ASN A 209 21.18 -12.44 -18.34
C ASN A 209 21.15 -13.44 -17.16
N GLY A 210 21.63 -14.66 -17.38
CA GLY A 210 21.57 -15.72 -16.37
C GLY A 210 22.37 -15.42 -15.10
N ALA A 211 23.51 -14.76 -15.20
CA ALA A 211 24.35 -14.42 -14.06
C ALA A 211 23.69 -13.34 -13.18
N GLU A 212 23.12 -12.33 -13.82
CA GLU A 212 22.38 -11.25 -13.14
C GLU A 212 21.14 -11.78 -12.39
N LEU A 213 20.40 -12.71 -13.02
CA LEU A 213 19.25 -13.37 -12.38
C LEU A 213 19.68 -14.31 -11.25
N THR A 214 20.83 -14.97 -11.39
CA THR A 214 21.39 -15.81 -10.31
C THR A 214 21.77 -14.97 -9.10
N GLN A 215 22.34 -13.79 -9.32
CA GLN A 215 22.63 -12.83 -8.24
C GLN A 215 21.34 -12.37 -7.54
N LEU A 216 20.31 -12.04 -8.31
CA LEU A 216 19.00 -11.63 -7.78
C LEU A 216 18.37 -12.73 -6.91
N ASP A 217 18.34 -13.97 -7.40
CA ASP A 217 17.83 -15.13 -6.66
C ASP A 217 18.65 -15.44 -5.41
N HIS A 218 19.98 -15.35 -5.49
CA HIS A 218 20.84 -15.52 -4.32
C HIS A 218 20.54 -14.48 -3.23
N MET A 219 20.36 -13.20 -3.60
CA MET A 219 19.98 -12.15 -2.65
C MET A 219 18.65 -12.46 -1.96
N LEU A 220 17.64 -12.88 -2.72
CA LEU A 220 16.31 -13.21 -2.18
C LEU A 220 16.35 -14.41 -1.24
N ARG A 221 16.97 -15.51 -1.65
CA ARG A 221 17.09 -16.72 -0.81
C ARG A 221 17.86 -16.46 0.48
N LYS A 222 18.90 -15.62 0.42
CA LYS A 222 19.71 -15.27 1.59
C LYS A 222 18.99 -14.34 2.55
N THR A 223 18.21 -13.38 2.04
CA THR A 223 17.57 -12.34 2.86
C THR A 223 16.20 -12.75 3.37
N ILE A 224 15.37 -13.37 2.53
CA ILE A 224 13.96 -13.67 2.84
C ILE A 224 13.72 -15.17 3.05
N GLY A 225 14.47 -16.02 2.33
CA GLY A 225 14.29 -17.47 2.34
C GLY A 225 13.41 -17.99 1.20
N GLN A 226 13.61 -19.25 0.83
CA GLN A 226 13.09 -19.87 -0.40
C GLN A 226 11.57 -19.82 -0.59
N ASN A 227 10.79 -19.86 0.49
CA ASN A 227 9.34 -20.05 0.44
C ASN A 227 8.54 -18.75 0.60
N SER A 228 9.24 -17.61 0.69
CA SER A 228 8.63 -16.31 0.99
C SER A 228 8.73 -15.32 -0.16
N PHE A 229 9.06 -15.79 -1.37
CA PHE A 229 9.05 -14.97 -2.58
C PHE A 229 8.67 -15.76 -3.83
N TYR A 230 8.26 -15.05 -4.86
CA TYR A 230 8.13 -15.58 -6.22
C TYR A 230 8.49 -14.53 -7.27
N TYR A 231 8.62 -14.94 -8.53
CA TYR A 231 8.89 -14.02 -9.63
C TYR A 231 7.70 -13.86 -10.57
N SER A 232 7.54 -12.67 -11.13
CA SER A 232 6.70 -12.43 -12.29
C SER A 232 7.46 -11.69 -13.39
N SER A 233 7.02 -11.82 -14.64
CA SER A 233 7.56 -11.01 -15.75
C SER A 233 6.68 -11.08 -16.98
N LEU A 234 6.67 -10.00 -17.76
CA LEU A 234 6.17 -9.97 -19.14
C LEU A 234 7.11 -10.72 -20.11
N ASN A 235 8.35 -11.04 -19.70
CA ASN A 235 9.35 -11.70 -20.53
C ASN A 235 9.46 -13.20 -20.23
N LEU A 236 8.92 -14.02 -21.13
CA LEU A 236 8.95 -15.48 -21.01
C LEU A 236 10.37 -16.06 -20.95
N GLU A 237 11.34 -15.46 -21.65
CA GLU A 237 12.73 -15.93 -21.62
C GLU A 237 13.41 -15.63 -20.28
N THR A 238 13.07 -14.51 -19.62
CA THR A 238 13.51 -14.23 -18.25
C THR A 238 12.99 -15.30 -17.29
N LEU A 239 11.70 -15.66 -17.38
CA LEU A 239 11.12 -16.70 -16.54
C LEU A 239 11.70 -18.09 -16.81
N LYS A 240 12.00 -18.44 -18.07
CA LYS A 240 12.70 -19.70 -18.41
C LYS A 240 14.09 -19.77 -17.77
N LYS A 241 14.86 -18.68 -17.83
CA LYS A 241 16.17 -18.60 -17.14
C LYS A 241 16.01 -18.76 -15.63
N LEU A 242 15.04 -18.07 -15.03
CA LEU A 242 14.75 -18.20 -13.60
C LEU A 242 14.33 -19.61 -13.21
N ARG A 243 13.56 -20.33 -14.04
CA ARG A 243 13.25 -21.75 -13.78
C ARG A 243 14.50 -22.63 -13.75
N GLY A 244 15.49 -22.34 -14.59
CA GLY A 244 16.78 -23.03 -14.57
C GLY A 244 17.63 -22.73 -13.33
N ILE A 245 17.45 -21.56 -12.72
CA ILE A 245 18.17 -21.11 -11.51
C ILE A 245 17.48 -21.64 -10.24
N ASN A 246 16.15 -21.55 -10.20
CA ASN A 246 15.33 -21.92 -9.07
C ASN A 246 14.18 -22.80 -9.54
N THR A 247 14.35 -24.11 -9.36
CA THR A 247 13.46 -25.12 -9.95
C THR A 247 12.11 -25.22 -9.26
N THR A 248 11.95 -24.68 -8.05
CA THR A 248 10.73 -24.83 -7.24
C THR A 248 9.94 -23.54 -7.04
N VAL A 249 10.55 -22.37 -7.24
CA VAL A 249 9.86 -21.08 -7.06
C VAL A 249 8.65 -20.93 -7.99
N TYR A 250 7.61 -20.23 -7.54
CA TYR A 250 6.50 -19.89 -8.42
C TYR A 250 6.93 -18.87 -9.49
N LEU A 251 6.47 -19.06 -10.73
CA LEU A 251 6.72 -18.14 -11.85
C LEU A 251 5.41 -17.65 -12.47
N GLY A 252 5.10 -16.37 -12.31
CA GLY A 252 3.94 -15.71 -12.92
C GLY A 252 4.27 -15.10 -14.28
N PHE A 253 3.76 -15.69 -15.37
CA PHE A 253 3.85 -15.04 -16.67
C PHE A 253 2.79 -13.95 -16.79
N ILE A 254 3.24 -12.71 -17.01
CA ILE A 254 2.35 -11.58 -17.23
C ILE A 254 1.99 -11.54 -18.71
N GLN A 255 0.71 -11.74 -19.03
CA GLN A 255 0.18 -11.47 -20.36
C GLN A 255 -0.01 -9.97 -20.51
N ALA A 256 0.41 -9.41 -21.64
CA ALA A 256 0.29 -7.98 -21.88
C ALA A 256 -1.19 -7.49 -21.76
N PRO A 257 -1.43 -6.21 -21.44
CA PRO A 257 -2.79 -5.72 -21.22
C PRO A 257 -3.74 -5.92 -22.39
N HIS A 258 -5.04 -6.04 -22.13
CA HIS A 258 -6.01 -6.15 -23.22
C HIS A 258 -5.95 -4.92 -24.14
N PRO A 259 -6.03 -5.07 -25.49
CA PRO A 259 -6.00 -3.93 -26.42
C PRO A 259 -6.97 -2.79 -26.10
N ASP A 260 -8.23 -3.10 -25.79
CA ASP A 260 -9.22 -2.11 -25.31
C ASP A 260 -8.80 -1.37 -24.03
N SER A 261 -8.08 -2.03 -23.11
CA SER A 261 -7.58 -1.40 -21.88
C SER A 261 -6.49 -0.38 -22.23
N ILE A 262 -5.60 -0.71 -23.18
CA ILE A 262 -4.61 0.23 -23.73
C ILE A 262 -5.31 1.39 -24.44
N ALA A 263 -6.33 1.10 -25.26
CA ALA A 263 -7.08 2.11 -25.98
C ALA A 263 -7.80 3.08 -25.02
N LYS A 264 -8.41 2.57 -23.95
CA LYS A 264 -9.03 3.38 -22.88
C LYS A 264 -7.99 4.27 -22.20
N LEU A 265 -6.87 3.70 -21.75
CA LEU A 265 -5.78 4.44 -21.10
C LEU A 265 -5.28 5.57 -22.01
N LYS A 266 -5.00 5.30 -23.28
CA LYS A 266 -4.58 6.33 -24.25
C LYS A 266 -5.59 7.46 -24.39
N ARG A 267 -6.89 7.12 -24.40
CA ARG A 267 -7.96 8.09 -24.56
C ARG A 267 -8.11 8.97 -23.31
N GLU A 268 -7.93 8.39 -22.12
CA GLU A 268 -7.89 9.12 -20.84
C GLU A 268 -6.68 10.03 -20.74
N LEU A 269 -5.49 9.53 -21.09
CA LEU A 269 -4.27 10.33 -21.15
C LEU A 269 -4.44 11.52 -22.11
N ARG A 270 -4.99 11.31 -23.32
CA ARG A 270 -5.30 12.39 -24.28
C ARG A 270 -6.34 13.39 -23.77
N LYS A 271 -7.30 12.97 -22.95
CA LYS A 271 -8.28 13.88 -22.33
C LYS A 271 -7.62 14.69 -21.22
N GLY A 272 -6.77 14.06 -20.40
CA GLY A 272 -5.96 14.74 -19.39
C GLY A 272 -4.98 15.75 -20.00
N VAL A 273 -4.41 15.44 -21.17
CA VAL A 273 -3.55 16.34 -21.96
C VAL A 273 -4.21 17.67 -22.34
N LYS A 274 -5.53 17.72 -22.51
CA LYS A 274 -6.25 18.96 -22.86
C LYS A 274 -6.48 19.88 -21.65
N LYS A 275 -6.11 19.46 -20.44
CA LYS A 275 -6.24 20.19 -19.17
C LYS A 275 -4.86 20.20 -18.49
N ASP A 276 -4.01 21.16 -18.83
CA ASP A 276 -2.56 21.15 -18.53
C ASP A 276 -2.22 21.29 -17.02
N GLU A 277 -0.97 20.94 -16.64
CA GLU A 277 -0.40 20.28 -15.43
C GLU A 277 -0.44 18.75 -15.46
N LEU A 278 -1.57 18.15 -15.86
CA LEU A 278 -1.70 16.71 -16.10
C LEU A 278 -0.95 16.24 -17.36
N TYR A 279 -0.66 17.16 -18.28
CA TYR A 279 0.06 16.90 -19.53
C TYR A 279 1.56 16.65 -19.29
N GLN A 280 2.23 17.49 -18.51
CA GLN A 280 3.62 17.25 -18.07
C GLN A 280 3.75 15.92 -17.30
N ARG A 281 2.71 15.55 -16.53
CA ARG A 281 2.60 14.32 -15.74
C ARG A 281 2.57 13.03 -16.57
N HIS A 282 2.12 13.11 -17.83
CA HIS A 282 1.80 11.92 -18.63
C HIS A 282 2.34 11.96 -20.07
N SER A 283 2.96 13.05 -20.51
CA SER A 283 3.55 13.19 -21.85
C SER A 283 4.47 12.02 -22.21
N ARG A 284 5.21 11.48 -21.22
CA ARG A 284 6.13 10.35 -21.43
C ARG A 284 5.47 8.97 -21.34
N ASN A 285 4.36 8.83 -20.58
CA ASN A 285 3.51 7.63 -20.68
C ASN A 285 2.85 7.57 -22.06
N ILE A 286 2.52 8.72 -22.65
CA ILE A 286 2.01 8.85 -24.02
C ILE A 286 3.09 8.48 -25.04
N GLU A 287 4.38 8.74 -24.77
CA GLU A 287 5.51 8.36 -25.63
C GLU A 287 5.83 6.86 -25.51
N ALA A 288 5.88 6.31 -24.28
CA ALA A 288 6.05 4.88 -24.01
C ALA A 288 4.89 4.04 -24.58
N LEU A 289 3.64 4.54 -24.49
CA LEU A 289 2.47 3.94 -25.14
C LEU A 289 2.37 4.31 -26.64
N GLY A 290 3.04 5.39 -27.06
CA GLY A 290 3.08 5.93 -28.42
C GLY A 290 3.90 5.06 -29.35
N ASN A 291 4.97 4.45 -28.83
CA ASN A 291 5.75 3.41 -29.52
C ASN A 291 4.93 2.15 -29.85
N TYR A 292 3.78 1.97 -29.21
CA TYR A 292 2.80 0.94 -29.53
C TYR A 292 1.61 1.55 -30.26
N GLY A 293 1.72 1.86 -31.55
CA GLY A 293 0.53 2.15 -32.37
C GLY A 293 -0.55 1.08 -32.10
N THR A 294 -1.75 1.46 -31.67
CA THR A 294 -2.77 0.50 -31.17
C THR A 294 -3.06 -0.60 -32.18
N ARG A 295 -2.99 -0.27 -33.47
CA ARG A 295 -3.11 -1.23 -34.57
C ARG A 295 -2.00 -2.29 -34.54
N ARG A 296 -0.73 -1.88 -34.40
CA ARG A 296 0.41 -2.80 -34.31
C ARG A 296 0.36 -3.62 -33.02
N TYR A 297 0.03 -2.99 -31.89
CA TYR A 297 -0.14 -3.67 -30.61
C TYR A 297 -1.21 -4.77 -30.68
N SER A 298 -2.40 -4.45 -31.19
CA SER A 298 -3.49 -5.41 -31.37
C SER A 298 -3.11 -6.56 -32.30
N GLN A 299 -2.34 -6.30 -33.35
CA GLN A 299 -1.84 -7.33 -34.27
C GLN A 299 -0.81 -8.27 -33.62
N THR A 300 -0.01 -7.76 -32.68
CA THR A 300 1.02 -8.55 -31.97
C THR A 300 0.55 -9.12 -30.64
N TYR A 301 -0.68 -8.77 -30.20
CA TYR A 301 -1.24 -9.24 -28.95
C TYR A 301 -1.40 -10.76 -28.98
N LYS A 302 -0.86 -11.42 -27.97
CA LYS A 302 -0.97 -12.86 -27.80
C LYS A 302 -1.86 -13.15 -26.60
N ASP A 303 -2.94 -13.88 -26.86
CA ASP A 303 -3.81 -14.39 -25.82
C ASP A 303 -3.33 -15.78 -25.37
N TYR A 304 -3.14 -15.95 -24.07
CA TYR A 304 -2.71 -17.20 -23.44
C TYR A 304 -3.86 -17.89 -22.67
N THR A 305 -5.11 -17.50 -22.91
CA THR A 305 -6.27 -18.10 -22.21
C THR A 305 -6.65 -19.51 -22.68
N SER A 306 -6.16 -19.97 -23.84
CA SER A 306 -6.51 -21.29 -24.39
C SER A 306 -5.78 -22.43 -23.65
N LEU A 307 -6.36 -23.63 -23.65
CA LEU A 307 -5.71 -24.79 -22.99
C LEU A 307 -4.33 -25.08 -23.60
N SER A 308 -4.20 -25.03 -24.92
CA SER A 308 -2.92 -25.26 -25.60
C SER A 308 -1.88 -24.20 -25.26
N ALA A 309 -2.26 -22.92 -25.15
CA ALA A 309 -1.34 -21.86 -24.74
C ALA A 309 -0.89 -22.03 -23.29
N LEU A 310 -1.83 -22.37 -22.38
CA LEU A 310 -1.52 -22.65 -20.98
C LEU A 310 -0.60 -23.87 -20.83
N SER A 311 -0.89 -24.98 -21.52
CA SER A 311 -0.02 -26.16 -21.51
C SER A 311 1.38 -25.83 -22.03
N ASN A 312 1.49 -25.02 -23.09
CA ASN A 312 2.79 -24.56 -23.58
C ASN A 312 3.53 -23.66 -22.58
N LEU A 313 2.83 -22.81 -21.82
CA LEU A 313 3.42 -22.03 -20.74
C LEU A 313 3.90 -22.95 -19.62
N GLN A 314 3.06 -23.88 -19.16
CA GLN A 314 3.37 -24.84 -18.10
C GLN A 314 4.59 -25.71 -18.46
N ILE A 315 4.69 -26.20 -19.69
CA ILE A 315 5.85 -26.98 -20.16
C ILE A 315 7.14 -26.14 -20.08
N LYS A 316 7.08 -24.86 -20.46
CA LYS A 316 8.25 -23.97 -20.44
C LYS A 316 8.64 -23.49 -19.05
N LEU A 317 7.65 -23.32 -18.17
CA LEU A 317 7.82 -22.68 -16.86
C LEU A 317 7.68 -23.65 -15.68
N GLY A 318 7.40 -24.93 -15.92
CA GLY A 318 7.17 -25.93 -14.87
C GLY A 318 5.77 -25.86 -14.24
N SER A 319 5.48 -26.85 -13.39
CA SER A 319 4.17 -27.01 -12.73
C SER A 319 3.84 -25.92 -11.72
N ASN A 320 4.84 -25.34 -11.04
CA ASN A 320 4.65 -24.20 -10.14
C ASN A 320 4.73 -22.88 -10.91
N SER A 321 3.78 -22.63 -11.80
CA SER A 321 3.69 -21.41 -12.61
C SER A 321 2.25 -20.92 -12.75
N GLY A 322 2.05 -19.72 -13.28
CA GLY A 322 0.71 -19.18 -13.48
C GLY A 322 0.64 -18.05 -14.49
N LEU A 323 -0.58 -17.58 -14.72
CA LEU A 323 -0.89 -16.53 -15.68
C LEU A 323 -1.42 -15.28 -14.95
N HIS A 324 -0.76 -14.15 -15.16
CA HIS A 324 -1.18 -12.85 -14.64
C HIS A 324 -1.72 -12.02 -15.81
N MET A 325 -2.96 -11.52 -15.74
CA MET A 325 -3.59 -10.91 -16.91
C MET A 325 -4.50 -9.72 -16.59
N ASP A 326 -4.66 -8.83 -17.57
CA ASP A 326 -5.58 -7.70 -17.44
C ASP A 326 -7.00 -8.17 -17.17
N ILE A 327 -7.67 -7.50 -16.22
CA ILE A 327 -9.01 -7.84 -15.75
C ILE A 327 -10.04 -7.89 -16.88
N ARG A 328 -9.85 -7.13 -17.96
CA ARG A 328 -10.73 -7.20 -19.12
C ARG A 328 -10.58 -8.52 -19.88
N SER A 329 -9.35 -9.01 -20.06
CA SER A 329 -9.11 -10.33 -20.66
C SER A 329 -9.70 -11.42 -19.77
N TYR A 330 -9.46 -11.34 -18.45
CA TYR A 330 -10.03 -12.29 -17.50
C TYR A 330 -11.56 -12.31 -17.54
N ALA A 331 -12.21 -11.14 -17.46
CA ALA A 331 -13.66 -11.04 -17.47
C ALA A 331 -14.32 -11.55 -18.76
N LYS A 332 -13.60 -11.47 -19.91
CA LYS A 332 -14.06 -12.06 -21.18
C LYS A 332 -13.86 -13.58 -21.25
N ALA A 333 -12.96 -14.13 -20.44
CA ALA A 333 -12.54 -15.53 -20.53
C ALA A 333 -12.41 -16.21 -19.15
N THR A 334 -13.39 -16.04 -18.25
CA THR A 334 -13.35 -16.54 -16.86
C THR A 334 -13.10 -18.05 -16.74
N SER A 335 -13.47 -18.82 -17.76
CA SER A 335 -13.16 -20.25 -17.87
C SER A 335 -11.65 -20.57 -17.88
N VAL A 336 -10.78 -19.57 -18.09
CA VAL A 336 -9.32 -19.69 -17.99
C VAL A 336 -8.87 -20.14 -16.60
N LYS A 337 -9.56 -19.75 -15.52
CA LYS A 337 -9.27 -20.22 -14.15
C LYS A 337 -9.38 -21.74 -14.07
N GLY A 338 -10.51 -22.29 -14.51
CA GLY A 338 -10.73 -23.74 -14.51
C GLY A 338 -9.74 -24.49 -15.40
N ARG A 339 -9.36 -23.92 -16.56
CA ARG A 339 -8.32 -24.51 -17.43
C ARG A 339 -6.94 -24.50 -16.77
N SER A 340 -6.56 -23.39 -16.14
CA SER A 340 -5.26 -23.22 -15.48
C SER A 340 -5.14 -24.13 -14.26
N ASN A 341 -6.18 -24.20 -13.42
CA ASN A 341 -6.17 -25.03 -12.21
C ASN A 341 -6.02 -26.51 -12.52
N ARG A 342 -6.56 -27.00 -13.65
CA ARG A 342 -6.32 -28.38 -14.13
C ARG A 342 -4.86 -28.67 -14.49
N LEU A 343 -4.08 -27.65 -14.79
CA LEU A 343 -2.65 -27.73 -15.05
C LEU A 343 -1.81 -27.41 -13.79
N GLY A 344 -2.44 -27.23 -12.63
CA GLY A 344 -1.78 -26.79 -11.40
C GLY A 344 -1.37 -25.31 -11.40
N MET A 345 -1.86 -24.52 -12.36
CA MET A 345 -1.50 -23.12 -12.53
C MET A 345 -2.53 -22.20 -11.86
N LYS A 346 -2.05 -21.10 -11.28
CA LYS A 346 -2.91 -20.03 -10.74
C LYS A 346 -3.15 -18.93 -11.78
N VAL A 347 -4.27 -18.22 -11.65
CA VAL A 347 -4.60 -17.03 -12.44
C VAL A 347 -4.73 -15.80 -11.55
N TYR A 348 -3.95 -14.76 -11.85
CA TYR A 348 -4.05 -13.46 -11.18
C TYR A 348 -4.59 -12.42 -12.16
N SER A 349 -5.36 -11.46 -11.65
CA SER A 349 -5.81 -10.32 -12.44
C SER A 349 -5.12 -9.02 -12.01
N TYR A 350 -4.86 -8.14 -12.97
CA TYR A 350 -4.39 -6.76 -12.75
C TYR A 350 -5.18 -5.77 -13.64
N SER A 351 -4.98 -4.47 -13.47
CA SER A 351 -5.61 -3.45 -14.32
C SER A 351 -4.66 -2.30 -14.62
N ILE A 352 -4.67 -1.83 -15.87
CA ILE A 352 -4.01 -0.57 -16.28
C ILE A 352 -4.98 0.61 -16.39
N ASN A 353 -6.25 0.42 -16.04
CA ASN A 353 -7.30 1.44 -16.10
C ASN A 353 -7.75 1.91 -14.70
N GLY A 354 -6.89 1.72 -13.69
CA GLY A 354 -7.11 2.11 -12.31
C GLY A 354 -7.89 1.10 -11.47
N THR A 355 -7.88 1.33 -10.15
CA THR A 355 -8.49 0.49 -9.11
C THR A 355 -9.99 0.37 -9.27
N ASP A 356 -10.71 1.48 -9.45
CA ASP A 356 -12.18 1.46 -9.55
C ASP A 356 -12.65 0.62 -10.74
N TYR A 357 -11.93 0.70 -11.87
CA TYR A 357 -12.22 -0.14 -13.02
C TYR A 357 -12.01 -1.63 -12.73
N HIS A 358 -10.94 -1.95 -12.00
CA HIS A 358 -10.63 -3.32 -11.59
C HIS A 358 -11.71 -3.86 -10.64
N GLN A 359 -12.01 -3.14 -9.57
CA GLN A 359 -13.04 -3.51 -8.59
C GLN A 359 -14.40 -3.66 -9.25
N GLY A 360 -14.81 -2.70 -10.09
CA GLY A 360 -16.07 -2.77 -10.81
C GLY A 360 -16.18 -3.99 -11.73
N LYS A 361 -15.07 -4.43 -12.33
CA LYS A 361 -15.05 -5.68 -13.11
C LYS A 361 -15.11 -6.92 -12.24
N LEU A 362 -14.44 -6.94 -11.10
CA LEU A 362 -14.51 -8.06 -10.15
C LEU A 362 -15.92 -8.21 -9.55
N LEU A 363 -16.56 -7.10 -9.19
CA LEU A 363 -17.91 -7.07 -8.65
C LEU A 363 -18.98 -7.56 -9.63
N ALA A 364 -18.73 -7.41 -10.93
CA ALA A 364 -19.60 -7.92 -11.98
C ALA A 364 -19.45 -9.45 -12.20
N LEU A 365 -18.47 -10.10 -11.57
CA LEU A 365 -18.28 -11.54 -11.66
C LEU A 365 -19.01 -12.26 -10.53
N ASN A 366 -19.49 -13.47 -10.82
CA ASN A 366 -19.88 -14.40 -9.76
C ASN A 366 -18.67 -14.73 -8.89
N LYS A 367 -18.87 -14.85 -7.57
CA LYS A 367 -17.77 -15.11 -6.61
C LYS A 367 -16.96 -16.36 -6.94
N SER A 368 -17.61 -17.42 -7.45
CA SER A 368 -16.95 -18.65 -7.88
C SER A 368 -16.04 -18.48 -9.11
N LEU A 369 -16.25 -17.41 -9.88
CA LEU A 369 -15.52 -17.06 -11.09
C LEU A 369 -14.44 -15.99 -10.85
N LEU A 370 -14.24 -15.53 -9.61
CA LEU A 370 -13.13 -14.63 -9.29
C LEU A 370 -11.77 -15.33 -9.57
N PRO A 371 -10.72 -14.59 -9.96
CA PRO A 371 -9.38 -15.16 -10.16
C PRO A 371 -8.83 -15.75 -8.85
N ASP A 372 -7.73 -16.50 -8.92
CA ASP A 372 -7.08 -17.03 -7.71
C ASP A 372 -6.40 -15.91 -6.90
N GLY A 373 -5.97 -14.85 -7.58
CA GLY A 373 -5.47 -13.63 -6.94
C GLY A 373 -5.71 -12.34 -7.72
N ILE A 374 -5.56 -11.22 -7.02
CA ILE A 374 -5.83 -9.88 -7.54
C ILE A 374 -4.67 -8.96 -7.16
N ILE A 375 -4.05 -8.34 -8.17
CA ILE A 375 -3.00 -7.32 -8.02
C ILE A 375 -3.66 -5.96 -8.10
N ILE A 376 -3.69 -5.23 -6.99
CA ILE A 376 -4.55 -4.06 -6.83
C ILE A 376 -3.96 -2.99 -5.90
N ASP A 377 -4.38 -1.75 -6.14
CA ASP A 377 -4.13 -0.59 -5.28
C ASP A 377 -5.37 -0.34 -4.36
N ALA A 378 -5.65 -1.27 -3.45
CA ALA A 378 -6.74 -1.19 -2.46
C ALA A 378 -6.46 -2.04 -1.22
N THR A 379 -7.00 -1.68 -0.05
CA THR A 379 -6.80 -2.45 1.19
C THR A 379 -7.48 -3.82 1.13
N PRO A 380 -6.96 -4.85 1.86
CA PRO A 380 -7.63 -6.13 1.99
C PRO A 380 -9.05 -5.99 2.55
N TYR A 381 -9.24 -5.10 3.54
CA TYR A 381 -10.56 -4.76 4.07
C TYR A 381 -11.53 -4.36 2.95
N ARG A 382 -11.17 -3.35 2.14
CA ARG A 382 -12.03 -2.80 1.10
C ARG A 382 -12.46 -3.87 0.11
N LEU A 383 -11.50 -4.63 -0.39
CA LEU A 383 -11.73 -5.66 -1.39
C LEU A 383 -12.59 -6.80 -0.83
N CYS A 384 -12.26 -7.29 0.36
CA CYS A 384 -13.02 -8.36 0.99
C CYS A 384 -14.43 -7.91 1.38
N GLN A 385 -14.62 -6.65 1.76
CA GLN A 385 -15.95 -6.11 2.04
C GLN A 385 -16.80 -6.06 0.77
N GLN A 386 -16.26 -5.51 -0.31
CA GLN A 386 -16.97 -5.39 -1.58
C GLN A 386 -17.33 -6.77 -2.18
N LEU A 387 -16.39 -7.72 -2.16
CA LEU A 387 -16.59 -9.03 -2.81
C LEU A 387 -17.29 -10.05 -1.91
N PHE A 388 -17.05 -10.02 -0.59
CA PHE A 388 -17.47 -11.07 0.34
C PHE A 388 -18.36 -10.59 1.48
N ASN A 389 -18.64 -9.29 1.61
CA ASN A 389 -19.36 -8.72 2.76
C ASN A 389 -18.67 -9.02 4.10
N ALA A 390 -17.34 -8.93 4.11
CA ALA A 390 -16.49 -9.38 5.19
C ALA A 390 -16.73 -8.70 6.56
N SER A 391 -17.35 -7.52 6.59
CA SER A 391 -17.64 -6.77 7.82
C SER A 391 -19.12 -6.69 8.17
N LYS A 392 -19.90 -7.71 7.78
CA LYS A 392 -21.31 -7.83 8.17
C LYS A 392 -21.43 -7.87 9.71
N PRO A 393 -22.23 -6.99 10.34
CA PRO A 393 -22.36 -6.94 11.79
C PRO A 393 -23.06 -8.18 12.34
N LEU A 394 -22.48 -8.78 13.39
CA LEU A 394 -23.03 -9.93 14.11
C LEU A 394 -24.07 -9.52 15.17
N LYS A 395 -24.05 -8.26 15.63
CA LYS A 395 -24.95 -7.66 16.62
C LYS A 395 -24.88 -8.32 18.01
N LEU A 396 -23.74 -8.90 18.36
CA LEU A 396 -23.46 -9.53 19.64
C LEU A 396 -23.04 -8.49 20.70
N HIS A 397 -22.21 -7.52 20.32
CA HIS A 397 -21.74 -6.49 21.24
C HIS A 397 -22.84 -5.49 21.61
N LYS A 398 -22.90 -5.11 22.89
CA LYS A 398 -23.81 -4.09 23.42
C LYS A 398 -22.97 -2.88 23.86
N PRO A 399 -22.86 -1.85 23.01
CA PRO A 399 -21.96 -0.73 23.26
C PRO A 399 -22.50 0.21 24.33
N ASN A 400 -21.59 0.72 25.14
CA ASN A 400 -21.90 1.65 26.25
C ASN A 400 -21.47 3.09 25.96
N THR A 401 -20.63 3.30 24.94
CA THR A 401 -20.07 4.61 24.57
C THR A 401 -20.76 5.18 23.34
N SER A 402 -20.58 6.48 23.07
CA SER A 402 -21.11 7.10 21.83
C SER A 402 -20.48 6.49 20.58
N ILE A 403 -19.16 6.24 20.61
CA ILE A 403 -18.44 5.66 19.48
C ILE A 403 -18.85 4.20 19.22
N GLY A 404 -19.00 3.38 20.27
CA GLY A 404 -19.47 2.00 20.12
C GLY A 404 -20.89 1.94 19.55
N ARG A 405 -21.78 2.84 20.00
CA ARG A 405 -23.15 2.96 19.46
C ARG A 405 -23.14 3.39 18.00
N TYR A 406 -22.27 4.32 17.62
CA TYR A 406 -22.08 4.74 16.23
C TYR A 406 -21.67 3.56 15.34
N ILE A 407 -20.59 2.85 15.69
CA ILE A 407 -20.08 1.69 14.93
C ILE A 407 -21.15 0.60 14.78
N LYS A 408 -21.92 0.33 15.84
CA LYS A 408 -23.04 -0.63 15.81
C LYS A 408 -24.17 -0.17 14.89
N GLY A 409 -24.43 1.13 14.83
CA GLY A 409 -25.46 1.74 13.99
C GLY A 409 -25.08 1.84 12.51
N LEU A 410 -23.79 1.76 12.17
CA LEU A 410 -23.32 1.88 10.79
C LEU A 410 -23.93 0.79 9.88
N PRO A 411 -24.43 1.15 8.69
CA PRO A 411 -24.87 0.19 7.69
C PRO A 411 -23.73 -0.72 7.19
N GLN A 412 -24.07 -1.77 6.44
CA GLN A 412 -23.08 -2.71 5.91
C GLN A 412 -22.15 -2.07 4.88
N ASP A 413 -22.59 -1.06 4.14
CA ASP A 413 -21.81 -0.37 3.11
C ASP A 413 -20.88 0.73 3.66
N ALA A 414 -20.70 0.84 4.98
CA ALA A 414 -19.79 1.81 5.58
C ALA A 414 -18.32 1.57 5.17
N ASP A 415 -17.62 2.65 4.81
CA ASP A 415 -16.22 2.63 4.37
C ASP A 415 -15.26 2.84 5.54
N PHE A 416 -14.86 1.74 6.19
CA PHE A 416 -13.92 1.79 7.31
C PHE A 416 -12.47 2.14 6.91
N ASP A 417 -12.11 2.19 5.62
CA ASP A 417 -10.83 2.83 5.23
C ASP A 417 -10.86 4.34 5.56
N LYS A 418 -12.06 4.92 5.63
CA LYS A 418 -12.32 6.33 5.97
C LYS A 418 -12.85 6.49 7.40
N PHE A 419 -12.54 5.55 8.28
CA PHE A 419 -13.07 5.54 9.65
C PHE A 419 -12.72 6.82 10.42
N GLU A 420 -11.50 7.32 10.31
CA GLU A 420 -11.09 8.58 10.95
C GLU A 420 -11.92 9.77 10.45
N GLN A 421 -12.16 9.86 9.13
CA GLN A 421 -13.05 10.87 8.55
C GLN A 421 -14.49 10.70 9.06
N MET A 422 -14.96 9.47 9.27
CA MET A 422 -16.30 9.22 9.80
C MET A 422 -16.47 9.67 11.25
N LEU A 423 -15.39 9.74 12.04
CA LEU A 423 -15.46 10.20 13.44
C LEU A 423 -15.94 11.65 13.54
N SER A 424 -15.67 12.49 12.54
CA SER A 424 -16.14 13.89 12.51
C SER A 424 -17.61 14.04 12.13
N TYR A 425 -18.34 12.94 11.89
CA TYR A 425 -19.74 12.94 11.45
C TYR A 425 -20.69 12.24 12.42
N ILE A 426 -20.19 11.87 13.60
CA ILE A 426 -20.93 11.07 14.58
C ILE A 426 -22.15 11.83 15.09
N ASP A 427 -21.97 13.10 15.45
CA ASP A 427 -23.01 13.92 16.07
C ASP A 427 -24.10 14.33 15.08
N GLU A 428 -23.75 14.46 13.80
CA GLU A 428 -24.67 14.73 12.70
C GLU A 428 -25.39 13.45 12.21
N GLY A 429 -24.93 12.28 12.65
CA GLY A 429 -25.50 10.98 12.27
C GLY A 429 -25.23 10.61 10.81
N TYR A 430 -24.07 10.99 10.27
CA TYR A 430 -23.64 10.62 8.92
C TYR A 430 -22.50 9.59 8.95
N TYR A 431 -22.31 8.92 7.81
CA TYR A 431 -21.22 7.99 7.57
C TYR A 431 -20.77 8.06 6.12
N VAL A 432 -19.54 7.65 5.85
CA VAL A 432 -19.05 7.52 4.47
C VAL A 432 -19.35 6.12 3.97
N SER A 433 -20.11 6.02 2.89
CA SER A 433 -20.40 4.76 2.21
C SER A 433 -19.33 4.42 1.16
N MET A 434 -19.14 3.13 0.92
CA MET A 434 -18.19 2.59 -0.05
C MET A 434 -18.52 2.97 -1.50
N ALA A 435 -19.78 3.29 -1.81
CA ALA A 435 -20.26 3.49 -3.18
C ALA A 435 -20.73 4.93 -3.48
N GLU A 436 -21.34 5.62 -2.52
CA GLU A 436 -22.11 6.85 -2.78
C GLU A 436 -21.67 8.03 -1.90
N GLY A 437 -20.50 7.93 -1.25
CA GLY A 437 -20.00 9.00 -0.39
C GLY A 437 -20.79 9.16 0.90
N LEU A 438 -20.96 10.38 1.40
CA LEU A 438 -21.56 10.68 2.69
C LEU A 438 -23.08 10.40 2.71
N LYS A 439 -23.54 9.59 3.67
CA LYS A 439 -24.94 9.17 3.86
C LYS A 439 -25.39 9.35 5.30
N ARG A 440 -26.71 9.49 5.53
CA ARG A 440 -27.30 9.58 6.87
C ARG A 440 -27.65 8.19 7.41
N ILE A 441 -27.32 7.92 8.67
CA ILE A 441 -27.65 6.66 9.35
C ILE A 441 -29.18 6.57 9.51
N GLY A 442 -29.78 5.47 9.04
CA GLY A 442 -31.22 5.19 9.18
C GLY A 442 -32.14 5.75 8.10
N ALA A 443 -31.62 6.38 7.03
CA ALA A 443 -32.43 6.95 5.95
C ALA A 443 -33.04 5.92 4.97
N ASP A 444 -32.57 4.67 4.96
CA ASP A 444 -32.91 3.67 3.92
C ASP A 444 -34.20 2.85 4.16
N LYS A 445 -35.18 3.39 4.89
CA LYS A 445 -36.51 2.73 4.98
C LYS A 445 -37.61 3.37 4.16
N ASN A 446 -37.41 4.55 3.59
CA ASN A 446 -38.36 5.15 2.66
C ASN A 446 -37.70 6.25 1.83
N LYS A 447 -37.31 5.94 0.59
CA LYS A 447 -37.49 6.88 -0.53
C LYS A 447 -37.41 6.14 -1.87
N SER A 448 -38.57 6.11 -2.51
CA SER A 448 -38.71 6.00 -3.95
C SER A 448 -37.67 6.86 -4.66
N VAL A 449 -37.15 6.33 -5.77
CA VAL A 449 -36.50 7.07 -6.84
C VAL A 449 -37.11 8.47 -6.96
N PHE A 450 -36.33 9.49 -6.64
CA PHE A 450 -36.70 10.86 -6.94
C PHE A 450 -36.66 10.99 -8.46
N LYS A 451 -37.79 10.76 -9.13
CA LYS A 451 -37.98 11.31 -10.48
C LYS A 451 -38.09 12.82 -10.28
N PRO A 452 -37.25 13.64 -10.93
CA PRO A 452 -37.47 15.08 -10.90
C PRO A 452 -38.81 15.33 -11.60
N ASN A 453 -39.83 15.70 -10.83
CA ASN A 453 -40.97 16.39 -11.40
C ASN A 453 -40.49 17.80 -11.72
N GLU A 454 -40.39 18.11 -13.00
CA GLU A 454 -40.55 19.47 -13.46
C GLU A 454 -41.87 20.02 -12.88
N ASP A 455 -41.84 21.28 -12.47
CA ASP A 455 -42.96 22.03 -11.90
C ASP A 455 -43.33 21.74 -10.44
N LYS A 456 -42.56 22.35 -9.53
CA LYS A 456 -43.08 23.11 -8.38
C LYS A 456 -41.96 23.91 -7.71
N LYS A 457 -42.11 25.24 -7.67
CA LYS A 457 -41.21 26.15 -6.95
C LYS A 457 -41.18 25.81 -5.45
N PRO A 458 -40.00 25.77 -4.79
CA PRO A 458 -39.93 25.56 -3.36
C PRO A 458 -40.38 26.81 -2.60
N ILE A 459 -41.29 26.61 -1.65
CA ILE A 459 -41.62 27.57 -0.58
C ILE A 459 -40.48 27.51 0.44
N GLY A 460 -40.02 28.69 0.86
CA GLY A 460 -38.73 28.91 1.50
C GLY A 460 -38.58 28.35 2.92
N LEU A 461 -37.40 27.78 3.15
CA LEU A 461 -36.67 27.76 4.41
C LEU A 461 -35.22 28.03 4.02
N SER A 462 -34.80 29.29 4.08
CA SER A 462 -33.43 29.70 3.79
C SER A 462 -32.52 29.29 4.95
N LEU A 463 -31.88 28.13 4.82
CA LEU A 463 -30.54 27.99 5.39
C LEU A 463 -29.63 28.77 4.45
N ASP A 464 -29.34 30.02 4.81
CA ASP A 464 -28.37 30.86 4.14
C ASP A 464 -26.98 30.23 4.32
N PHE A 465 -26.62 29.35 3.39
CA PHE A 465 -25.22 29.12 3.11
C PHE A 465 -24.65 30.44 2.57
N PRO A 466 -23.54 30.96 3.12
CA PRO A 466 -22.91 32.13 2.55
C PRO A 466 -22.58 31.81 1.09
N THR A 467 -23.16 32.59 0.18
CA THR A 467 -22.80 32.53 -1.24
C THR A 467 -21.32 32.90 -1.34
N ILE A 468 -20.44 31.92 -1.49
CA ILE A 468 -19.03 32.17 -1.79
C ILE A 468 -19.01 32.79 -3.19
N LYS A 469 -18.86 34.11 -3.24
CA LYS A 469 -18.55 34.82 -4.48
C LYS A 469 -17.04 34.76 -4.63
N ASP A 470 -16.57 34.09 -5.68
CA ASP A 470 -15.16 34.18 -6.07
C ASP A 470 -14.82 35.66 -6.29
N GLU A 471 -13.90 36.19 -5.50
CA GLU A 471 -13.34 37.51 -5.78
C GLU A 471 -12.61 37.43 -7.13
N LYS A 472 -12.86 38.42 -8.00
CA LYS A 472 -12.09 38.55 -9.25
C LYS A 472 -10.62 38.79 -8.88
N MET A 473 -9.80 37.76 -9.04
CA MET A 473 -8.37 37.88 -8.82
C MET A 473 -7.74 38.79 -9.88
N ASP A 474 -7.18 39.91 -9.44
CA ASP A 474 -6.33 40.75 -10.26
C ASP A 474 -4.91 40.17 -10.31
N THR A 475 -4.56 39.58 -11.45
CA THR A 475 -3.26 38.94 -11.68
C THR A 475 -2.16 39.93 -12.10
N SER A 476 -2.42 41.25 -12.11
CA SER A 476 -1.49 42.23 -12.67
C SER A 476 -0.46 42.80 -11.68
N THR A 477 -0.55 42.51 -10.38
CA THR A 477 0.21 43.27 -9.35
C THR A 477 1.41 42.57 -8.72
N GLY A 478 1.74 41.32 -9.09
CA GLY A 478 3.03 40.69 -8.77
C GLY A 478 3.41 40.54 -7.27
N LYS A 479 2.48 40.77 -6.32
CA LYS A 479 2.71 40.54 -4.88
C LYS A 479 1.95 39.33 -4.38
N ALA A 480 2.57 38.58 -3.47
CA ALA A 480 2.03 37.35 -2.92
C ALA A 480 0.63 37.54 -2.29
N ILE A 481 -0.28 36.63 -2.62
CA ILE A 481 -1.67 36.61 -2.14
C ILE A 481 -1.67 36.04 -0.71
N ARG A 482 -2.20 36.80 0.26
CA ARG A 482 -2.38 36.35 1.65
C ARG A 482 -3.85 35.99 1.87
N ILE A 483 -4.14 34.70 1.97
CA ILE A 483 -5.48 34.20 2.28
C ILE A 483 -5.63 34.20 3.81
N THR A 484 -6.62 34.92 4.32
CA THR A 484 -6.95 34.92 5.76
C THR A 484 -8.23 34.12 5.93
N ILE A 485 -8.15 33.02 6.69
CA ILE A 485 -9.32 32.20 7.02
C ILE A 485 -10.01 32.84 8.24
N PRO A 486 -11.34 33.09 8.20
CA PRO A 486 -12.05 33.67 9.34
C PRO A 486 -12.03 32.71 10.53
N SER A 487 -11.67 33.22 11.71
CA SER A 487 -11.78 32.49 12.97
C SER A 487 -13.23 32.39 13.40
N VAL A 488 -13.65 31.20 13.84
CA VAL A 488 -14.96 30.98 14.47
C VAL A 488 -14.95 31.69 15.82
N GLU A 489 -15.87 32.64 16.03
CA GLU A 489 -16.13 33.24 17.35
C GLU A 489 -16.58 32.14 18.32
N GLN A 490 -16.00 32.17 19.53
CA GLN A 490 -16.18 31.17 20.59
C GLN A 490 -17.59 31.11 21.16
#